data_AF-A0A2E3Y545-F1
#
_entry.id   AF-A0A2E3Y545-F1
#
_cell.length_a   1.000
_cell.length_b   1.000
_cell.length_c   1.000
_cell.angle_alpha   90.00
_cell.angle_beta   90.00
_cell.angle_gamma   90.00
#
_symmetry.space_group_name_H-M   'P 1'
#
loop_
_entity.id
_entity.type
_entity.pdbx_description
1 polymer ?
#
loop_
_entity_poly.entity_id
_entity_poly.type
_entity_poly.pdbx_seq_one_letter_code
_entity_poly.pdbx_strand_id
1 'polypeptide(L)'
;SNILSALHQSFTNVRYKTVLEIRSGDRPLKGQELAPVAFIVGLLTAKNTRQSLFEIIKNWSKKDRIALIDLANDISFEKIGPEGKNVGEWLEILSDLALQGLDERCSFLNIKNERKLLESTLSQFLNDGPNTLSIQKRFARSGLSLNSFLLDLT
;
A
#
# COMPACT_ATOMS: atom_id res chain seq x y z
N SER A 1 -24.31 -22.02 -11.01
CA SER A 1 -22.91 -22.49 -10.87
C SER A 1 -21.94 -21.89 -11.90
N ASN A 2 -22.34 -21.28 -13.03
CA ASN A 2 -21.38 -20.73 -14.02
C ASN A 2 -20.88 -19.29 -13.71
N ILE A 3 -21.72 -18.42 -13.16
CA ILE A 3 -21.36 -17.01 -12.89
C ILE A 3 -20.28 -16.88 -11.81
N LEU A 4 -20.36 -17.70 -10.75
CA LEU A 4 -19.38 -17.68 -9.66
C LEU A 4 -17.99 -18.11 -10.15
N SER A 5 -17.94 -19.09 -11.06
CA SER A 5 -16.69 -19.54 -11.69
C SER A 5 -16.08 -18.43 -12.56
N ALA A 6 -16.89 -17.72 -13.33
CA ALA A 6 -16.44 -16.59 -14.15
C ALA A 6 -15.90 -15.42 -13.29
N LEU A 7 -16.57 -15.10 -12.16
CA LEU A 7 -16.10 -14.07 -11.22
C LEU A 7 -14.78 -14.45 -10.54
N HIS A 8 -14.56 -15.72 -10.22
CA HIS A 8 -13.29 -16.20 -9.67
C HIS A 8 -12.13 -16.15 -10.69
N GLN A 9 -12.44 -16.28 -11.98
CA GLN A 9 -11.48 -16.19 -13.08
C GLN A 9 -11.19 -14.75 -13.52
N SER A 10 -11.94 -13.76 -13.02
CA SER A 10 -11.62 -12.34 -13.22
C SER A 10 -10.57 -11.89 -12.21
N PHE A 11 -9.39 -11.50 -12.68
CA PHE A 11 -8.29 -11.03 -11.84
C PHE A 11 -8.25 -9.50 -11.83
N THR A 12 -9.02 -8.91 -10.92
CA THR A 12 -9.03 -7.47 -10.66
C THR A 12 -8.18 -7.14 -9.43
N ASN A 13 -7.62 -5.92 -9.40
CA ASN A 13 -6.85 -5.37 -8.27
C ASN A 13 -7.65 -5.35 -6.94
N VAL A 14 -8.96 -5.17 -7.05
CA VAL A 14 -9.92 -5.24 -5.93
C VAL A 14 -11.08 -6.13 -6.36
N ARG A 15 -11.51 -7.06 -5.50
CA ARG A 15 -12.59 -8.01 -5.79
C ARG A 15 -13.65 -7.96 -4.70
N TYR A 16 -14.91 -7.87 -5.13
CA TYR A 16 -16.07 -7.94 -4.26
C TYR A 16 -16.53 -9.40 -4.08
N LYS A 17 -16.61 -9.85 -2.83
CA LYS A 17 -17.23 -11.11 -2.39
C LYS A 17 -18.19 -10.78 -1.23
N THR A 18 -18.40 -11.72 -0.31
CA THR A 18 -18.94 -11.40 1.03
C THR A 18 -18.01 -10.47 1.83
N VAL A 19 -16.76 -10.34 1.39
CA VAL A 19 -15.74 -9.43 1.89
C VAL A 19 -15.13 -8.64 0.73
N LEU A 20 -14.45 -7.53 1.03
CA LEU A 20 -13.62 -6.82 0.06
C LEU A 20 -12.22 -7.42 0.06
N GLU A 21 -11.75 -7.89 -1.08
CA GLU A 21 -10.42 -8.48 -1.25
C GLU A 21 -9.52 -7.50 -2.02
N ILE A 22 -8.40 -7.07 -1.41
CA ILE A 22 -7.39 -6.20 -2.04
C ILE A 22 -6.19 -7.06 -2.43
N ARG A 23 -5.79 -6.99 -3.71
CA ARG A 23 -4.88 -7.96 -4.34
C ARG A 23 -3.67 -7.34 -5.03
N SER A 24 -3.47 -6.03 -4.92
CA SER A 24 -2.44 -5.29 -5.68
C SER A 24 -1.06 -5.23 -5.03
N GLY A 25 -0.91 -5.71 -3.79
CA GLY A 25 0.35 -5.60 -3.05
C GLY A 25 1.26 -6.80 -3.27
N ASP A 26 2.54 -6.53 -3.50
CA ASP A 26 3.59 -7.55 -3.42
C ASP A 26 3.73 -8.08 -1.99
N ARG A 27 4.33 -9.26 -1.85
CA ARG A 27 4.61 -9.84 -0.54
C ARG A 27 5.64 -8.95 0.20
N PRO A 28 5.33 -8.48 1.42
CA PRO A 28 6.28 -7.71 2.22
C PRO A 28 7.51 -8.51 2.62
N LEU A 29 8.55 -7.79 3.03
CA LEU A 29 9.69 -8.39 3.71
C LEU A 29 9.27 -9.01 5.04
N LYS A 30 10.07 -9.97 5.50
CA LYS A 30 9.90 -10.62 6.80
C LYS A 30 9.86 -9.58 7.92
N GLY A 31 8.86 -9.65 8.79
CA GLY A 31 8.62 -8.69 9.88
C GLY A 31 7.77 -7.47 9.49
N GLN A 32 7.42 -7.29 8.22
CA GLN A 32 6.55 -6.22 7.72
C GLN A 32 5.20 -6.74 7.19
N GLU A 33 4.87 -8.01 7.44
CA GLU A 33 3.69 -8.68 6.86
C GLU A 33 2.37 -8.01 7.25
N LEU A 34 2.31 -7.41 8.45
CA LEU A 34 1.12 -6.72 8.95
C LEU A 34 1.02 -5.27 8.48
N ALA A 35 2.10 -4.67 7.96
CA ALA A 35 2.08 -3.26 7.59
C ALA A 35 1.08 -2.96 6.45
N PRO A 36 1.01 -3.72 5.34
CA PRO A 36 -0.01 -3.46 4.31
C PRO A 36 -1.43 -3.65 4.84
N VAL A 37 -1.63 -4.61 5.74
CA VAL A 37 -2.95 -4.83 6.35
C VAL A 37 -3.34 -3.63 7.20
N ALA A 38 -2.44 -3.19 8.09
CA ALA A 38 -2.61 -2.01 8.95
C ALA A 38 -2.87 -0.74 8.11
N PHE A 39 -2.16 -0.55 7.00
CA PHE A 39 -2.37 0.56 6.08
C PHE A 39 -3.79 0.56 5.51
N ILE A 40 -4.22 -0.57 4.94
CA ILE A 40 -5.56 -0.69 4.34
C ILE A 40 -6.67 -0.54 5.38
N VAL A 41 -6.55 -1.18 6.55
CA VAL A 41 -7.61 -1.08 7.57
C VAL A 41 -7.68 0.33 8.15
N GLY A 42 -6.55 1.02 8.30
CA GLY A 42 -6.50 2.44 8.65
C GLY A 42 -7.31 3.28 7.66
N LEU A 43 -7.05 3.13 6.36
CA LEU A 43 -7.76 3.91 5.33
C LEU A 43 -9.27 3.61 5.23
N LEU A 44 -9.68 2.35 5.40
CA LEU A 44 -11.01 1.90 4.97
C LEU A 44 -12.02 1.63 6.10
N THR A 45 -11.55 1.40 7.33
CA THR A 45 -12.46 0.96 8.42
C THR A 45 -13.01 2.11 9.25
N ALA A 46 -12.22 3.16 9.47
CA ALA A 46 -12.64 4.33 10.21
C ALA A 46 -13.52 5.24 9.33
N LYS A 47 -14.67 5.67 9.87
CA LYS A 47 -15.69 6.40 9.10
C LYS A 47 -15.16 7.75 8.62
N ASN A 48 -14.49 8.51 9.48
CA ASN A 48 -14.06 9.87 9.12
C ASN A 48 -12.89 9.78 8.14
N THR A 49 -11.90 8.94 8.43
CA THR A 49 -10.79 8.66 7.49
C THR A 49 -11.30 8.23 6.11
N ARG A 50 -12.23 7.27 6.05
CA ARG A 50 -12.81 6.81 4.78
C ARG A 50 -13.54 7.93 4.05
N GLN A 51 -14.24 8.81 4.78
CA GLN A 51 -14.90 9.97 4.19
C GLN A 51 -13.87 10.94 3.62
N SER A 52 -12.82 11.29 4.36
CA SER A 52 -11.74 12.15 3.88
C SER A 52 -11.07 11.59 2.62
N LEU A 53 -10.78 10.28 2.62
CA LEU A 53 -10.24 9.60 1.44
C LEU A 53 -11.22 9.66 0.26
N PHE A 54 -12.51 9.43 0.50
CA PHE A 54 -13.55 9.53 -0.53
C PHE A 54 -13.62 10.93 -1.16
N GLU A 55 -13.56 11.97 -0.33
CA GLU A 55 -13.59 13.38 -0.76
C GLU A 55 -12.39 13.75 -1.64
N ILE A 56 -11.22 13.15 -1.41
CA ILE A 56 -10.05 13.28 -2.28
C ILE A 56 -10.33 12.61 -3.63
N ILE A 57 -10.65 11.30 -3.62
CA ILE A 57 -10.72 10.49 -4.84
C ILE A 57 -11.93 10.81 -5.73
N LYS A 58 -13.02 11.37 -5.17
CA LYS A 58 -14.22 11.69 -5.95
C LYS A 58 -13.98 12.80 -6.96
N ASN A 59 -12.99 13.66 -6.72
CA ASN A 59 -12.64 14.79 -7.59
C ASN A 59 -11.68 14.37 -8.72
N TRP A 60 -11.13 13.16 -8.68
CA TRP A 60 -10.19 12.69 -9.69
C TRP A 60 -10.84 12.53 -11.05
N SER A 61 -10.32 13.30 -12.00
CA SER A 61 -10.70 13.26 -13.40
C SER A 61 -10.27 11.95 -14.08
N LYS A 62 -10.71 11.74 -15.32
CA LYS A 62 -10.20 10.63 -16.14
C LYS A 62 -8.68 10.71 -16.31
N LYS A 63 -8.12 11.92 -16.45
CA LYS A 63 -6.67 12.14 -16.59
C LYS A 63 -5.93 11.71 -15.32
N ASP A 64 -6.46 12.05 -14.15
CA ASP A 64 -5.87 11.66 -12.87
C ASP A 64 -5.86 10.14 -12.70
N ARG A 65 -6.96 9.47 -13.08
CA ARG A 65 -7.05 8.00 -13.02
C ARG A 65 -6.05 7.32 -13.95
N ILE A 66 -5.82 7.88 -15.14
CA ILE A 66 -4.79 7.39 -16.07
C ILE A 66 -3.41 7.62 -15.46
N ALA A 67 -3.13 8.80 -14.90
CA ALA A 67 -1.87 9.10 -14.23
C ALA A 67 -1.59 8.10 -13.09
N LEU A 68 -2.58 7.76 -12.27
CA LEU A 68 -2.44 6.73 -11.23
C LEU A 68 -2.07 5.36 -11.80
N ILE A 69 -2.68 4.95 -12.92
CA ILE A 69 -2.35 3.67 -13.57
C ILE A 69 -0.91 3.70 -14.08
N ASP A 70 -0.49 4.82 -14.67
CA ASP A 70 0.87 4.99 -15.20
C ASP A 70 1.94 4.99 -14.10
N LEU A 71 1.59 5.47 -12.89
CA LEU A 71 2.46 5.42 -11.72
C LEU A 71 2.83 3.99 -11.31
N ALA A 72 1.97 3.00 -11.55
CA ALA A 72 2.25 1.61 -11.18
C ALA A 72 3.45 1.00 -11.93
N ASN A 73 3.91 1.65 -13.01
CA ASN A 73 5.06 1.21 -13.81
C ASN A 73 6.38 1.85 -13.35
N ASP A 74 6.39 2.59 -12.24
CA ASP A 74 7.55 3.33 -11.75
C ASP A 74 7.69 3.20 -10.23
N ILE A 75 8.93 3.26 -9.75
CA ILE A 75 9.27 3.19 -8.33
C ILE A 75 9.76 4.54 -7.78
N SER A 76 9.88 5.55 -8.64
CA SER A 76 10.33 6.89 -8.28
C SER A 76 9.25 7.68 -7.55
N PHE A 77 9.62 8.29 -6.42
CA PHE A 77 8.74 9.19 -5.67
C PHE A 77 8.48 10.51 -6.41
N GLU A 78 9.35 10.90 -7.34
CA GLU A 78 9.24 12.14 -8.09
C GLU A 78 8.19 12.10 -9.21
N LYS A 79 7.64 10.92 -9.51
CA LYS A 79 6.72 10.79 -10.64
C LYS A 79 5.39 11.44 -10.33
N ILE A 80 4.93 12.29 -11.25
CA ILE A 80 3.68 13.03 -11.11
C ILE A 80 2.49 12.09 -11.34
N GLY A 81 1.58 12.11 -10.37
CA GLY A 81 0.34 11.36 -10.35
C GLY A 81 -0.91 12.25 -10.42
N PRO A 82 -2.04 11.76 -9.86
CA PRO A 82 -3.28 12.52 -9.73
C PRO A 82 -3.07 13.92 -9.15
N GLU A 83 -3.84 14.88 -9.63
CA GLU A 83 -3.84 16.28 -9.17
C GLU A 83 -2.48 16.99 -9.24
N GLY A 84 -1.55 16.49 -10.06
CA GLY A 84 -0.22 17.08 -10.20
C GLY A 84 0.72 16.83 -9.00
N LYS A 85 0.31 16.02 -8.02
CA LYS A 85 1.16 15.62 -6.89
C LYS A 85 2.06 14.46 -7.29
N ASN A 86 3.28 14.45 -6.80
CA ASN A 86 4.20 13.34 -7.00
C ASN A 86 3.83 12.14 -6.09
N VAL A 87 4.45 10.98 -6.35
CA VAL A 87 4.23 9.75 -5.58
C VAL A 87 4.59 9.93 -4.11
N GLY A 88 5.67 10.64 -3.80
CA GLY A 88 6.08 10.95 -2.42
C GLY A 88 5.00 11.71 -1.65
N GLU A 89 4.47 12.79 -2.22
CA GLU A 89 3.38 13.59 -1.64
C GLU A 89 2.12 12.72 -1.43
N TRP A 90 1.76 11.87 -2.39
CA TRP A 90 0.64 10.95 -2.21
C TRP A 90 0.87 9.92 -1.11
N LEU A 91 2.09 9.40 -0.99
CA LEU A 91 2.44 8.47 0.08
C LEU A 91 2.34 9.13 1.44
N GLU A 92 2.77 10.38 1.60
CA GLU A 92 2.62 11.14 2.84
C GLU A 92 1.13 11.33 3.20
N ILE A 93 0.32 11.81 2.26
CA ILE A 93 -1.12 12.03 2.45
C ILE A 93 -1.83 10.73 2.88
N LEU A 94 -1.56 9.63 2.17
CA LEU A 94 -2.19 8.34 2.46
C LEU A 94 -1.65 7.72 3.75
N SER A 95 -0.37 7.94 4.07
CA SER A 95 0.25 7.51 5.34
C SER A 95 -0.43 8.18 6.52
N ASP A 96 -0.60 9.50 6.46
CA ASP A 96 -1.24 10.28 7.51
C ASP A 96 -2.70 9.84 7.71
N LEU A 97 -3.45 9.68 6.62
CA LEU A 97 -4.81 9.16 6.69
C LEU A 97 -4.86 7.76 7.29
N ALA A 98 -3.97 6.85 6.86
CA ALA A 98 -3.95 5.48 7.39
C ALA A 98 -3.68 5.47 8.90
N LEU A 99 -2.71 6.25 9.37
CA LEU A 99 -2.37 6.34 10.78
C LEU A 99 -3.51 6.95 11.61
N GLN A 100 -4.13 8.04 11.12
CA GLN A 100 -5.33 8.62 11.75
C GLN A 100 -6.46 7.60 11.84
N GLY A 101 -6.69 6.81 10.79
CA GLY A 101 -7.71 5.78 10.80
C GLY A 101 -7.44 4.64 11.77
N LEU A 102 -6.18 4.30 12.04
CA LEU A 102 -5.82 3.36 13.12
C LEU A 102 -6.10 3.96 14.50
N ASP A 103 -5.86 5.25 14.70
CA ASP A 103 -6.15 5.96 15.94
C ASP A 103 -7.68 6.04 16.20
N GLU A 104 -8.46 6.35 15.17
CA GLU A 104 -9.93 6.33 15.22
C GLU A 104 -10.46 4.92 15.53
N ARG A 105 -9.93 3.91 14.82
CA ARG A 105 -10.28 2.49 14.98
C ARG A 105 -10.00 1.97 16.38
N CYS A 106 -8.85 2.32 16.95
CA CYS A 106 -8.52 2.03 18.34
C CYS A 106 -9.64 2.49 19.28
N SER A 107 -10.13 3.71 19.07
CA SER A 107 -11.14 4.35 19.91
C SER A 107 -12.51 3.70 19.76
N PHE A 108 -13.03 3.51 18.54
CA PHE A 108 -14.40 3.01 18.36
C PHE A 108 -14.55 1.48 18.53
N LEU A 109 -13.47 0.71 18.39
CA LEU A 109 -13.47 -0.73 18.67
C LEU A 109 -13.04 -1.07 20.10
N ASN A 110 -12.52 -0.08 20.86
CA ASN A 110 -11.93 -0.29 22.18
C ASN A 110 -10.84 -1.37 22.17
N ILE A 111 -9.91 -1.28 21.22
CA ILE A 111 -8.77 -2.20 21.07
C ILE A 111 -7.46 -1.48 21.33
N LYS A 112 -6.36 -2.22 21.48
CA LYS A 112 -5.03 -1.62 21.52
C LYS A 112 -4.70 -0.99 20.17
N ASN A 113 -4.13 0.21 20.18
CA ASN A 113 -3.75 0.90 18.96
C ASN A 113 -2.74 0.09 18.13
N GLU A 114 -3.06 -0.05 16.84
CA GLU A 114 -2.33 -0.83 15.85
C GLU A 114 -1.29 0.02 15.09
N ARG A 115 -1.19 1.34 15.35
CA ARG A 115 -0.29 2.29 14.69
C ARG A 115 1.15 1.79 14.55
N LYS A 116 1.68 1.16 15.62
CA LYS A 116 3.03 0.58 15.64
C LYS A 116 3.30 -0.51 14.60
N LEU A 117 2.26 -1.13 14.05
CA LEU A 117 2.37 -2.14 12.99
C LEU A 117 2.66 -1.50 11.62
N LEU A 118 2.45 -0.19 11.50
CA LEU A 118 2.52 0.55 10.25
C LEU A 118 3.58 1.64 10.28
N GLU A 119 3.60 2.44 11.35
CA GLU A 119 4.38 3.69 11.43
C GLU A 119 5.88 3.48 11.16
N SER A 120 6.51 2.48 11.79
CA SER A 120 7.92 2.20 11.55
C SER A 120 8.23 1.84 10.10
N THR A 121 7.32 1.10 9.45
CA THR A 121 7.48 0.68 8.05
C THR A 121 7.29 1.88 7.13
N LEU A 122 6.32 2.75 7.39
CA LEU A 122 6.12 3.97 6.60
C LEU A 122 7.29 4.94 6.75
N SER A 123 7.77 5.18 7.97
CA SER A 123 8.93 6.05 8.20
C SER A 123 10.17 5.52 7.48
N GLN A 124 10.40 4.21 7.52
CA GLN A 124 11.50 3.59 6.77
C GLN A 124 11.31 3.76 5.26
N PHE A 125 10.10 3.49 4.76
CA PHE A 125 9.79 3.57 3.33
C PHE A 125 9.92 4.98 2.76
N LEU A 126 9.49 6.00 3.51
CA LEU A 126 9.61 7.41 3.11
C LEU A 126 11.07 7.90 3.15
N ASN A 127 11.87 7.44 4.12
CA ASN A 127 13.27 7.87 4.27
C ASN A 127 14.23 7.13 3.32
N ASP A 128 14.09 5.81 3.21
CA ASP A 128 15.03 4.94 2.49
C ASP A 128 14.57 4.61 1.06
N GLY A 129 13.30 4.88 0.76
CA GLY A 129 12.62 4.48 -0.47
C GLY A 129 12.10 3.05 -0.43
N PRO A 130 11.56 2.56 -1.56
CA PRO A 130 10.99 1.22 -1.64
C PRO A 130 12.00 0.11 -1.31
N ASN A 131 11.56 -0.88 -0.54
CA ASN A 131 12.36 -2.06 -0.17
C ASN A 131 13.05 -2.73 -1.37
N THR A 132 12.40 -2.73 -2.53
CA THR A 132 12.94 -3.28 -3.78
C THR A 132 14.28 -2.65 -4.18
N LEU A 133 14.46 -1.34 -3.95
CA LEU A 133 15.74 -0.67 -4.19
C LEU A 133 16.80 -1.08 -3.17
N SER A 134 16.41 -1.19 -1.90
CA SER A 134 17.29 -1.62 -0.82
C SER A 134 17.77 -3.06 -1.01
N ILE A 135 16.90 -3.96 -1.46
CA ILE A 135 17.24 -5.36 -1.80
C ILE A 135 18.23 -5.41 -2.97
N GLN A 136 18.00 -4.63 -4.03
CA GLN A 136 18.92 -4.55 -5.17
C GLN A 136 20.31 -4.04 -4.76
N LYS A 137 20.36 -2.98 -3.91
CA LYS A 137 21.62 -2.46 -3.37
C LYS A 137 22.33 -3.51 -2.50
N ARG A 138 21.60 -4.25 -1.66
CA ARG A 138 22.16 -5.34 -0.84
C ARG A 138 22.73 -6.46 -1.73
N PHE A 139 22.02 -6.85 -2.78
CA PHE A 139 22.50 -7.86 -3.73
C PHE A 139 23.82 -7.41 -4.38
N ALA A 140 23.84 -6.21 -4.96
CA ALA A 140 25.02 -5.66 -5.63
C ALA A 140 26.24 -5.57 -4.70
N ARG A 141 26.04 -5.25 -3.41
CA ARG A 141 27.11 -5.18 -2.40
C ARG A 141 27.56 -6.53 -1.88
N SER A 142 26.72 -7.57 -1.95
CA SER A 142 27.00 -8.87 -1.36
C SER A 142 28.11 -9.65 -2.09
N GLY A 143 28.29 -9.42 -3.39
CA GLY A 143 29.17 -10.23 -4.24
C GLY A 143 28.70 -11.69 -4.41
N LEU A 144 27.51 -12.04 -3.91
CA LEU A 144 26.95 -13.39 -4.00
C LEU A 144 26.39 -13.66 -5.40
N SER A 145 26.30 -14.96 -5.75
CA SER A 145 25.45 -15.39 -6.86
C SER A 145 23.98 -15.11 -6.51
N LEU A 146 23.11 -14.95 -7.52
CA LEU A 146 21.68 -14.72 -7.30
C LEU A 146 21.05 -15.83 -6.45
N ASN A 147 21.36 -17.10 -6.73
CA ASN A 147 20.81 -18.22 -5.97
C ASN A 147 21.25 -18.19 -4.50
N SER A 148 22.53 -17.92 -4.25
CA SER A 148 23.06 -17.79 -2.88
C SER A 148 22.41 -16.63 -2.14
N PHE A 149 22.21 -15.50 -2.82
CA PHE A 149 21.56 -14.33 -2.25
C PHE A 149 20.08 -14.57 -1.92
N LEU A 150 19.34 -15.26 -2.79
CA LEU A 150 17.94 -15.58 -2.55
C LEU A 150 17.76 -16.51 -1.34
N LEU A 151 18.67 -17.48 -1.14
CA LEU A 151 18.66 -18.35 0.04
C LEU A 151 19.02 -17.60 1.33
N ASP A 152 19.84 -16.55 1.25
CA ASP A 152 20.19 -15.67 2.38
C ASP A 152 19.07 -14.66 2.71
N LEU A 153 18.14 -14.42 1.78
CA LEU A 153 17.05 -13.46 1.94
C LEU A 153 15.83 -14.04 2.68
N THR A 154 15.68 -15.36 2.71
CA THR A 154 14.55 -16.11 3.31
C THR A 154 14.79 -16.50 4.77
#